data_AF-A0A8C7RQN9-F1
#
_entry.id   AF-A0A8C7RQN9-F1
#
_cell.length_a   1.000
_cell.length_b   1.000
_cell.length_c   1.000
_cell.angle_alpha   90.00
_cell.angle_beta   90.00
_cell.angle_gamma   90.00
#
_symmetry.space_group_name_H-M   'P 1'
#
loop_
_entity.id
_entity.type
_entity.pdbx_description
1 polymer ?
#
loop_
_entity_poly.entity_id
_entity_poly.type
_entity_poly.pdbx_seq_one_letter_code
_entity_poly.pdbx_strand_id
1 'polypeptide(L)'
;MSSGSKREREQRKKLQHFLTDLALLGSLQGFRYFQPWLRGREELLLTVVNEDLGWRSPGFMVSAASSFSSSSSSSSTSSTYSLASDASSPLPGDHQGPHQGPQGPQSMPRKQQHSSHGPNHHAHKGSSEAHLLPASPSEREIAVPEVNCTLFLLAGYAKYGRPYAWIRSNHERLVNIGGTDSMVKDTPMKLKAITDWGSQGIRVWDVVSELVCLCTVPSPSNPFALDMRYLKSLPLPERFLVSGALLNFLETYAVYGNRDELHYDKVVEEMKSLRRLHVQTLSEVQRRPGRSTRPASPVSGESSEEE
;
A
#
# COMPACT_ATOMS: atom_id res chain seq x y z
N MET A 1 -22.61 31.83 -7.37
CA MET A 1 -21.37 31.04 -7.13
C MET A 1 -20.66 30.86 -8.47
N SER A 2 -19.39 31.25 -8.59
CA SER A 2 -18.64 31.21 -9.86
C SER A 2 -18.49 29.77 -10.37
N SER A 3 -18.59 29.57 -11.69
CA SER A 3 -18.42 28.26 -12.36
C SER A 3 -17.08 27.59 -12.00
N GLY A 4 -16.04 28.38 -11.71
CA GLY A 4 -14.74 27.88 -11.23
C GLY A 4 -14.84 27.11 -9.91
N SER A 5 -15.63 27.59 -8.96
CA SER A 5 -15.80 26.94 -7.65
C SER A 5 -16.52 25.59 -7.74
N LYS A 6 -17.43 25.44 -8.72
CA LYS A 6 -18.15 24.18 -8.95
C LYS A 6 -17.21 23.11 -9.52
N ARG A 7 -16.42 23.47 -10.53
CA ARG A 7 -15.45 22.57 -11.17
C ARG A 7 -14.37 22.11 -10.18
N GLU A 8 -13.84 23.02 -9.37
CA GLU A 8 -12.86 22.69 -8.34
C GLU A 8 -13.43 21.70 -7.31
N ARG A 9 -14.69 21.91 -6.89
CA ARG A 9 -15.36 20.99 -5.95
C ARG A 9 -15.59 19.62 -6.55
N GLU A 10 -15.98 19.54 -7.82
CA GLU A 10 -16.13 18.27 -8.54
C GLU A 10 -14.80 17.52 -8.69
N GLN A 11 -13.73 18.24 -9.03
CA GLN A 11 -12.39 17.67 -9.12
C GLN A 11 -11.91 17.11 -7.77
N ARG A 12 -12.11 17.85 -6.67
CA ARG A 12 -11.79 17.37 -5.32
C ARG A 12 -12.56 16.12 -4.94
N LYS A 13 -13.88 16.08 -5.21
CA LYS A 13 -14.71 14.89 -4.95
C LYS A 13 -14.23 13.69 -5.76
N LYS A 14 -13.89 13.90 -7.03
CA LYS A 14 -13.39 12.85 -7.90
C LYS A 14 -12.05 12.30 -7.41
N LEU A 15 -11.13 13.18 -7.01
CA LEU A 15 -9.87 12.77 -6.41
C LEU A 15 -10.09 11.99 -5.11
N GLN A 16 -11.03 12.42 -4.28
CA GLN A 16 -11.36 11.71 -3.04
C GLN A 16 -11.85 10.27 -3.29
N HIS A 17 -12.67 10.06 -4.33
CA HIS A 17 -13.06 8.70 -4.73
C HIS A 17 -11.85 7.87 -5.14
N PHE A 18 -10.96 8.42 -5.97
CA PHE A 18 -9.73 7.74 -6.36
C PHE A 18 -8.84 7.38 -5.17
N LEU A 19 -8.66 8.29 -4.21
CA LEU A 19 -7.90 8.02 -3.00
C LEU A 19 -8.54 6.95 -2.11
N THR A 20 -9.87 6.90 -2.08
CA THR A 20 -10.62 5.85 -1.38
C THR A 20 -10.37 4.49 -2.02
N ASP A 21 -10.44 4.41 -3.35
CA ASP A 21 -10.17 3.17 -4.08
C ASP A 21 -8.70 2.76 -3.97
N LEU A 22 -7.78 3.73 -3.97
CA LEU A 22 -6.35 3.52 -3.80
C LEU A 22 -6.04 2.91 -2.44
N ALA A 23 -6.69 3.40 -1.38
CA ALA A 23 -6.58 2.80 -0.04
C ALA A 23 -7.20 1.39 0.01
N LEU A 24 -8.37 1.19 -0.64
CA LEU A 24 -9.00 -0.13 -0.73
C LEU A 24 -8.05 -1.12 -1.42
N LEU A 25 -7.59 -0.81 -2.64
CA LEU A 25 -6.68 -1.65 -3.41
C LEU A 25 -5.36 -1.89 -2.67
N GLY A 26 -4.78 -0.86 -2.05
CA GLY A 26 -3.52 -0.91 -1.33
C GLY A 26 -3.51 -1.83 -0.11
N SER A 27 -4.69 -2.23 0.37
CA SER A 27 -4.86 -3.17 1.47
C SER A 27 -5.00 -4.63 1.03
N LEU A 28 -5.05 -4.90 -0.27
CA LEU A 28 -5.33 -6.21 -0.83
C LEU A 28 -4.06 -6.98 -1.18
N GLN A 29 -4.18 -8.31 -1.15
CA GLN A 29 -3.15 -9.25 -1.57
C GLN A 29 -3.79 -10.40 -2.36
N GLY A 30 -2.98 -11.11 -3.15
CA GLY A 30 -3.43 -12.31 -3.87
C GLY A 30 -3.80 -12.08 -5.34
N PHE A 31 -3.37 -10.97 -5.94
CA PHE A 31 -3.40 -10.79 -7.41
C PHE A 31 -2.19 -11.48 -8.05
N ARG A 32 -2.39 -12.04 -9.24
CA ARG A 32 -1.35 -12.78 -9.98
C ARG A 32 -0.31 -11.87 -10.62
N TYR A 33 -0.74 -10.74 -11.16
CA TYR A 33 0.08 -9.90 -12.05
C TYR A 33 0.67 -8.67 -11.38
N PHE A 34 0.17 -8.32 -10.21
CA PHE A 34 0.65 -7.17 -9.49
C PHE A 34 0.50 -7.36 -7.99
N GLN A 35 1.24 -6.55 -7.24
CA GLN A 35 1.12 -6.46 -5.81
C GLN A 35 1.03 -4.98 -5.41
N PRO A 36 -0.08 -4.56 -4.81
CA PRO A 36 -0.23 -3.21 -4.29
C PRO A 36 0.34 -3.13 -2.87
N TRP A 37 0.93 -1.98 -2.53
CA TRP A 37 1.38 -1.67 -1.18
C TRP A 37 1.08 -0.21 -0.85
N LEU A 38 0.19 0.01 0.12
CA LEU A 38 -0.20 1.36 0.53
C LEU A 38 0.96 2.05 1.28
N ARG A 39 1.56 3.05 0.64
CA ARG A 39 2.69 3.82 1.18
C ARG A 39 2.25 4.94 2.11
N GLY A 40 1.13 5.57 1.77
CA GLY A 40 0.55 6.66 2.52
C GLY A 40 -0.90 6.92 2.08
N ARG A 41 -1.51 7.98 2.61
CA ARG A 41 -2.90 8.33 2.29
C ARG A 41 -3.12 8.67 0.81
N GLU A 42 -2.08 9.17 0.15
CA GLU A 42 -2.15 9.62 -1.25
C GLU A 42 -1.21 8.83 -2.17
N GLU A 43 -0.52 7.81 -1.66
CA GLU A 43 0.57 7.11 -2.35
C GLU A 43 0.42 5.58 -2.23
N LEU A 44 0.52 4.89 -3.36
CA LEU A 44 0.54 3.45 -3.50
C LEU A 44 1.79 3.04 -4.29
N LEU A 45 2.55 2.08 -3.77
CA LEU A 45 3.51 1.35 -4.60
C LEU A 45 2.83 0.16 -5.26
N LEU A 46 3.13 -0.06 -6.53
CA LEU A 46 2.56 -1.14 -7.32
C LEU A 46 3.69 -1.91 -7.99
N THR A 47 3.93 -3.13 -7.54
CA THR A 47 4.86 -4.06 -8.20
C THR A 47 4.09 -4.82 -9.27
N VAL A 48 4.55 -4.82 -10.52
CA VAL A 48 3.86 -5.46 -11.66
C VAL A 48 4.79 -6.46 -12.32
N VAL A 49 4.29 -7.66 -12.59
CA VAL A 49 5.04 -8.75 -13.21
C VAL A 49 5.31 -8.45 -14.69
N ASN A 50 6.54 -8.71 -15.11
CA ASN A 50 7.04 -8.47 -16.46
C ASN A 50 6.71 -9.61 -17.43
N GLU A 51 6.80 -10.85 -16.97
CA GLU A 51 6.58 -12.06 -17.75
C GLU A 51 5.76 -13.08 -16.94
N ASP A 52 4.71 -13.64 -17.54
CA ASP A 52 3.82 -14.61 -16.87
C ASP A 52 4.42 -16.04 -16.88
N LEU A 53 5.65 -16.20 -16.39
CA LEU A 53 6.34 -17.50 -16.26
C LEU A 53 5.84 -18.34 -15.06
N GLY A 54 4.62 -18.06 -14.56
CA GLY A 54 4.12 -18.68 -13.34
C GLY A 54 4.61 -18.00 -12.07
N TRP A 55 4.72 -16.66 -12.11
CA TRP A 55 5.01 -15.82 -10.95
C TRP A 55 4.20 -16.26 -9.73
N ARG A 56 4.89 -16.40 -8.59
CA ARG A 56 4.26 -16.73 -7.32
C ARG A 56 4.15 -15.45 -6.53
N SER A 57 2.94 -15.12 -6.07
CA SER A 57 2.76 -13.99 -5.16
C SER A 57 3.67 -14.19 -3.94
N PRO A 58 4.68 -13.34 -3.68
CA PRO A 58 5.46 -13.43 -2.46
C PRO A 58 4.49 -13.13 -1.33
N GLY A 59 4.11 -14.15 -0.55
CA GLY A 59 3.25 -13.93 0.61
C GLY A 59 3.99 -13.02 1.59
N PHE A 60 3.67 -11.73 1.59
CA PHE A 60 4.22 -10.82 2.59
C PHE A 60 3.62 -11.20 3.94
N MET A 61 4.49 -11.53 4.89
CA MET A 61 4.10 -11.60 6.30
C MET A 61 3.58 -10.22 6.70
N VAL A 62 2.28 -10.13 6.97
CA VAL A 62 1.70 -8.94 7.60
C VAL A 62 2.49 -8.66 8.88
N SER A 63 2.82 -7.38 9.10
CA SER A 63 3.63 -6.91 10.22
C SER A 63 3.30 -7.65 11.52
N ALA A 64 4.32 -8.16 12.20
CA ALA A 64 4.20 -8.77 13.54
C ALA A 64 3.54 -7.84 14.59
N ALA A 65 3.31 -6.57 14.24
CA ALA A 65 2.60 -5.57 15.03
C ALA A 65 1.14 -5.95 15.39
N SER A 66 0.48 -6.82 14.63
CA SER A 66 -0.87 -7.31 14.96
C SER A 66 -0.88 -8.63 15.74
N SER A 67 0.29 -9.26 15.97
CA SER A 67 0.37 -10.59 16.59
C SER A 67 0.45 -10.56 18.12
N PHE A 68 0.45 -9.39 18.75
CA PHE A 68 0.46 -9.25 20.21
C PHE A 68 -0.80 -8.56 20.71
N SER A 69 -1.92 -9.30 20.78
CA SER A 69 -3.02 -8.98 21.69
C SER A 69 -3.91 -10.20 21.88
N SER A 70 -3.42 -11.18 22.64
CA SER A 70 -4.25 -12.18 23.33
C SER A 70 -3.49 -12.66 24.58
N SER A 71 -3.14 -11.71 25.44
CA SER A 71 -2.74 -11.99 26.82
C SER A 71 -3.56 -11.06 27.69
N SER A 72 -4.58 -11.65 28.30
CA SER A 72 -5.50 -11.06 29.26
C SER A 72 -4.74 -10.41 30.42
N SER A 73 -4.96 -9.12 30.65
CA SER A 73 -4.78 -8.49 31.96
C SER A 73 -5.72 -7.29 32.06
N SER A 74 -6.78 -7.51 32.81
CA SER A 74 -7.75 -6.52 33.27
C SER A 74 -7.08 -5.46 34.15
N SER A 75 -7.22 -4.19 33.78
CA SER A 75 -7.23 -3.10 34.76
C SER A 75 -8.05 -1.93 34.22
N SER A 76 -9.14 -1.66 34.94
CA SER A 76 -10.10 -0.61 34.71
C SER A 76 -9.49 0.73 35.11
N THR A 77 -9.48 1.71 34.19
CA THR A 77 -9.46 3.12 34.60
C THR A 77 -10.16 3.99 33.57
N SER A 78 -11.29 4.55 34.00
CA SER A 78 -12.07 5.59 33.34
C SER A 78 -11.29 6.90 33.27
N SER A 79 -11.30 7.59 32.14
CA SER A 79 -11.05 9.04 32.06
C SER A 79 -11.68 9.65 30.81
N THR A 80 -12.64 10.52 31.06
CA THR A 80 -13.36 11.41 30.16
C THR A 80 -12.53 12.68 29.88
N TYR A 81 -12.45 13.13 28.62
CA TYR A 81 -12.37 14.55 28.20
C TYR A 81 -12.55 14.62 26.67
N SER A 82 -13.64 15.18 26.15
CA SER A 82 -13.95 16.61 25.90
C SER A 82 -13.32 17.15 24.61
N LEU A 83 -14.19 17.32 23.62
CA LEU A 83 -14.01 18.07 22.37
C LEU A 83 -13.82 19.56 22.66
N ALA A 84 -12.80 20.18 22.09
CA ALA A 84 -12.75 21.62 21.90
C ALA A 84 -12.09 21.94 20.55
N SER A 85 -12.82 22.69 19.73
CA SER A 85 -12.36 23.35 18.51
C SER A 85 -11.80 24.72 18.85
N ASP A 86 -10.69 25.10 18.22
CA ASP A 86 -10.34 26.46 17.74
C ASP A 86 -8.94 26.39 17.12
N ALA A 87 -8.74 26.65 15.83
CA ALA A 87 -8.69 27.94 15.14
C ALA A 87 -7.40 28.75 15.40
N SER A 88 -6.68 29.00 14.29
CA SER A 88 -5.79 30.15 14.00
C SER A 88 -4.29 29.84 13.80
N SER A 89 -3.86 30.03 12.54
CA SER A 89 -2.47 30.29 12.13
C SER A 89 -1.99 31.67 12.59
N PRO A 90 -0.67 31.93 12.57
CA PRO A 90 -0.22 33.13 11.88
C PRO A 90 1.07 32.96 11.04
N LEU A 91 1.12 33.75 9.96
CA LEU A 91 2.30 34.11 9.16
C LEU A 91 3.23 35.05 9.96
N PRO A 92 4.54 35.12 9.65
CA PRO A 92 5.37 36.27 10.00
C PRO A 92 5.61 37.19 8.79
N GLY A 93 5.39 38.50 9.01
CA GLY A 93 5.72 39.59 8.10
C GLY A 93 7.03 40.29 8.45
N ASP A 94 7.47 41.13 7.51
CA ASP A 94 8.67 41.99 7.47
C ASP A 94 8.79 43.01 8.62
N HIS A 95 10.02 43.47 8.92
CA HIS A 95 10.43 44.90 9.01
C HIS A 95 11.95 45.08 9.24
N GLN A 96 12.44 46.29 8.90
CA GLN A 96 13.80 46.75 8.50
C GLN A 96 14.84 47.01 9.63
N GLY A 97 16.14 47.18 9.23
CA GLY A 97 17.39 47.39 10.02
C GLY A 97 17.56 48.77 10.73
N PRO A 98 18.75 49.46 10.80
CA PRO A 98 20.11 49.21 10.25
C PRO A 98 21.32 49.49 11.22
N HIS A 99 22.59 49.31 10.78
CA HIS A 99 23.76 50.25 10.88
C HIS A 99 25.19 49.60 10.81
N GLN A 100 25.94 50.02 9.76
CA GLN A 100 27.38 50.39 9.61
C GLN A 100 28.56 49.37 9.80
N GLY A 101 29.47 49.34 8.81
CA GLY A 101 30.71 48.52 8.68
C GLY A 101 31.99 49.16 9.28
N PRO A 102 33.25 49.01 8.74
CA PRO A 102 33.69 48.40 7.46
C PRO A 102 35.02 47.55 7.51
N GLN A 103 35.52 47.16 6.31
CA GLN A 103 36.90 46.75 5.91
C GLN A 103 37.16 45.25 5.58
N GLY A 104 37.59 44.98 4.33
CA GLY A 104 38.00 43.66 3.79
C GLY A 104 39.52 43.41 3.93
N PRO A 105 40.22 42.68 3.01
CA PRO A 105 39.78 41.77 1.94
C PRO A 105 40.56 40.41 1.92
N GLN A 106 40.29 39.57 0.91
CA GLN A 106 41.17 38.57 0.27
C GLN A 106 41.06 37.05 0.57
N SER A 107 41.04 36.32 -0.55
CA SER A 107 41.69 35.03 -0.84
C SER A 107 40.98 33.69 -0.51
N MET A 108 40.46 33.07 -1.57
CA MET A 108 40.56 31.62 -1.84
C MET A 108 42.03 31.30 -2.23
N PRO A 109 42.61 30.09 -1.99
CA PRO A 109 42.15 28.89 -2.71
C PRO A 109 42.34 27.51 -2.03
N ARG A 110 41.44 26.57 -2.38
CA ARG A 110 41.70 25.24 -2.98
C ARG A 110 42.89 24.41 -2.45
N LYS A 111 42.61 23.23 -1.87
CA LYS A 111 43.19 21.91 -2.24
C LYS A 111 42.78 20.81 -1.23
N GLN A 112 42.20 19.73 -1.73
CA GLN A 112 42.74 18.35 -1.77
C GLN A 112 42.74 17.66 -0.39
N GLN A 113 41.93 16.62 -0.16
CA GLN A 113 42.01 15.23 -0.65
C GLN A 113 42.57 14.32 0.45
N HIS A 114 42.05 13.08 0.52
CA HIS A 114 42.56 11.90 1.22
C HIS A 114 42.14 11.63 2.69
N SER A 115 41.14 10.74 2.79
CA SER A 115 41.21 9.41 3.43
C SER A 115 42.04 9.22 4.71
N SER A 116 41.41 8.74 5.79
CA SER A 116 41.50 7.35 6.28
C SER A 116 41.32 7.22 7.81
N HIS A 117 40.47 6.26 8.20
CA HIS A 117 40.61 5.31 9.32
C HIS A 117 40.61 5.83 10.79
N GLY A 118 39.73 5.26 11.61
CA GLY A 118 39.96 5.11 13.05
C GLY A 118 38.71 5.14 13.94
N PRO A 119 38.37 4.05 14.66
CA PRO A 119 37.20 3.93 15.53
C PRO A 119 37.50 4.30 17.01
N ASN A 120 36.46 4.26 17.85
CA ASN A 120 36.40 4.36 19.33
C ASN A 120 36.41 5.79 19.94
N HIS A 121 35.65 6.17 20.99
CA HIS A 121 35.03 5.46 22.12
C HIS A 121 33.97 6.37 22.84
N HIS A 122 33.02 5.73 23.55
CA HIS A 122 32.25 6.17 24.75
C HIS A 122 31.24 7.34 24.65
N ALA A 123 29.91 7.11 24.69
CA ALA A 123 29.02 6.75 25.83
C ALA A 123 28.43 7.96 26.59
N HIS A 124 27.13 8.28 26.36
CA HIS A 124 26.14 8.49 27.43
C HIS A 124 24.70 8.67 26.91
N LYS A 125 23.85 7.67 27.23
CA LYS A 125 22.51 7.76 27.84
C LYS A 125 21.55 8.87 27.37
N GLY A 126 20.51 8.47 26.64
CA GLY A 126 19.29 9.25 26.44
C GLY A 126 18.16 8.33 25.98
N SER A 127 17.47 7.72 26.95
CA SER A 127 16.19 7.07 26.75
C SER A 127 15.21 8.11 26.19
N SER A 128 14.85 7.97 24.92
CA SER A 128 13.65 8.55 24.38
C SER A 128 13.00 7.44 23.57
N GLU A 129 11.92 6.93 24.15
CA GLU A 129 11.01 5.96 23.58
C GLU A 129 10.45 6.55 22.28
N ALA A 130 11.18 6.34 21.19
CA ALA A 130 10.77 6.74 19.87
C ALA A 130 9.60 5.84 19.48
N HIS A 131 8.38 6.31 19.78
CA HIS A 131 7.16 5.92 19.09
C HIS A 131 7.33 6.29 17.60
N LEU A 132 8.14 5.50 16.90
CA LEU A 132 8.19 5.53 15.47
C LEU A 132 6.93 4.82 15.01
N LEU A 133 6.07 5.57 14.33
CA LEU A 133 5.12 5.01 13.37
C LEU A 133 5.89 3.96 12.54
N PRO A 134 5.31 2.78 12.22
CA PRO A 134 6.01 1.79 11.42
C PRO A 134 6.60 2.50 10.21
N ALA A 135 7.94 2.52 10.15
CA ALA A 135 8.65 3.22 9.11
C ALA A 135 8.15 2.66 7.78
N SER A 136 7.68 3.53 6.89
CA SER A 136 7.42 3.13 5.50
C SER A 136 8.67 2.39 5.03
N PRO A 137 8.57 1.10 4.66
CA PRO A 137 9.71 0.33 4.22
C PRO A 137 10.43 1.12 3.14
N SER A 138 11.75 1.16 3.24
CA SER A 138 12.56 1.87 2.26
C SER A 138 12.33 1.25 0.87
N GLU A 139 12.56 2.00 -0.21
CA GLU A 139 12.50 1.46 -1.59
C GLU A 139 13.31 0.17 -1.76
N ARG A 140 14.32 -0.04 -0.91
CA ARG A 140 15.17 -1.25 -0.83
C ARG A 140 14.54 -2.43 -0.10
N GLU A 141 13.50 -2.21 0.70
CA GLU A 141 12.79 -3.22 1.49
C GLU A 141 11.51 -3.73 0.80
N ILE A 142 10.98 -2.94 -0.14
CA ILE A 142 9.80 -3.27 -0.97
C ILE A 142 10.24 -3.87 -2.31
N ALA A 143 11.43 -3.51 -2.78
CA ALA A 143 12.10 -4.20 -3.86
C ALA A 143 12.50 -5.60 -3.39
N VAL A 144 11.59 -6.57 -3.54
CA VAL A 144 12.09 -7.89 -3.91
C VAL A 144 12.77 -7.66 -5.27
N PRO A 145 14.10 -7.84 -5.38
CA PRO A 145 14.79 -7.64 -6.64
C PRO A 145 14.55 -8.86 -7.51
N GLU A 146 13.30 -9.10 -7.86
CA GLU A 146 12.98 -10.08 -8.87
C GLU A 146 13.12 -9.35 -10.20
N VAL A 147 14.15 -9.75 -10.95
CA VAL A 147 14.49 -9.31 -12.32
C VAL A 147 13.29 -9.29 -13.28
N ASN A 148 12.16 -9.88 -12.88
CA ASN A 148 10.93 -10.02 -13.63
C ASN A 148 9.77 -9.14 -13.09
N CYS A 149 10.02 -8.10 -12.30
CA CYS A 149 8.99 -7.18 -11.84
C CYS A 149 9.38 -5.71 -11.97
N THR A 150 8.43 -4.86 -12.40
CA THR A 150 8.57 -3.41 -12.49
C THR A 150 7.80 -2.73 -11.36
N LEU A 151 8.46 -1.85 -10.61
CA LEU A 151 7.89 -1.09 -9.51
C LEU A 151 7.41 0.27 -9.99
N PHE A 152 6.18 0.63 -9.61
CA PHE A 152 5.59 1.94 -9.84
C PHE A 152 5.23 2.64 -8.54
N LEU A 153 5.25 3.97 -8.57
CA LEU A 153 4.58 4.81 -7.58
C LEU A 153 3.33 5.40 -8.24
N LEU A 154 2.15 5.10 -7.70
CA LEU A 154 0.89 5.73 -8.05
C LEU A 154 0.51 6.72 -6.94
N ALA A 155 0.26 7.98 -7.29
CA ALA A 155 -0.14 8.98 -6.30
C ALA A 155 -1.23 9.92 -6.79
N GLY A 156 -2.03 10.43 -5.86
CA GLY A 156 -3.13 11.37 -6.12
C GLY A 156 -3.07 12.58 -5.20
N TYR A 157 -1.98 13.36 -5.25
CA TYR A 157 -1.82 14.49 -4.34
C TYR A 157 -2.86 15.59 -4.56
N ALA A 158 -3.47 16.05 -3.47
CA ALA A 158 -4.45 17.14 -3.48
C ALA A 158 -3.96 18.41 -4.21
N LYS A 159 -2.66 18.73 -4.11
CA LYS A 159 -2.04 19.90 -4.77
C LYS A 159 -2.20 19.87 -6.30
N TYR A 160 -2.16 18.70 -6.92
CA TYR A 160 -2.26 18.57 -8.38
C TYR A 160 -3.68 18.25 -8.85
N GLY A 161 -4.54 17.75 -7.95
CA GLY A 161 -5.95 17.50 -8.25
C GLY A 161 -6.21 16.35 -9.23
N ARG A 162 -5.22 15.49 -9.50
CA ARG A 162 -5.32 14.35 -10.42
C ARG A 162 -4.28 13.27 -10.08
N PRO A 163 -4.48 12.02 -10.52
CA PRO A 163 -3.51 10.96 -10.31
C PRO A 163 -2.29 11.08 -11.23
N TYR A 164 -1.17 10.51 -10.80
CA TYR A 164 0.09 10.38 -11.53
C TYR A 164 0.74 9.04 -11.20
N ALA A 165 1.44 8.46 -12.17
CA ALA A 165 2.23 7.25 -12.00
C ALA A 165 3.69 7.52 -12.37
N TRP A 166 4.64 6.99 -11.61
CA TRP A 166 6.08 7.04 -11.90
C TRP A 166 6.65 5.64 -11.92
N ILE A 167 7.64 5.43 -12.78
CA ILE A 167 8.46 4.22 -12.77
C ILE A 167 9.49 4.36 -11.65
N ARG A 168 9.72 3.29 -10.91
CA ARG A 168 10.73 3.22 -9.83
C ARG A 168 11.79 2.15 -10.06
N SER A 169 11.49 1.13 -10.87
CA SER A 169 12.48 0.15 -11.36
C SER A 169 12.28 -0.19 -12.84
N ASN A 170 13.27 -0.84 -13.47
CA ASN A 170 13.24 -1.30 -14.87
C ASN A 170 12.78 -0.25 -15.90
N HIS A 171 13.29 0.98 -15.77
CA HIS A 171 12.86 2.09 -16.61
C HIS A 171 13.13 1.84 -18.10
N GLU A 172 14.25 1.16 -18.38
CA GLU A 172 14.72 0.79 -19.71
C GLU A 172 13.77 -0.14 -20.47
N ARG A 173 12.85 -0.85 -19.79
CA ARG A 173 11.88 -1.74 -20.43
C ARG A 173 10.69 -0.98 -21.04
N LEU A 174 10.33 0.16 -20.45
CA LEU A 174 9.11 0.90 -20.80
C LEU A 174 9.42 2.24 -21.47
N VAL A 175 10.64 2.75 -21.32
CA VAL A 175 11.09 4.00 -21.91
C VAL A 175 12.48 3.78 -22.50
N ASN A 176 12.66 4.20 -23.76
CA ASN A 176 13.97 4.25 -24.39
C ASN A 176 14.80 5.37 -23.75
N ILE A 177 15.44 5.10 -22.61
CA ILE A 177 16.35 6.05 -21.96
C ILE A 177 17.71 5.95 -22.65
N GLY A 178 17.86 6.69 -23.75
CA GLY A 178 19.17 7.03 -24.27
C GLY A 178 19.82 8.08 -23.36
N GLY A 179 20.73 7.65 -22.48
CA GLY A 179 21.60 8.54 -21.72
C GLY A 179 21.27 8.66 -20.22
N THR A 180 22.33 8.85 -19.44
CA THR A 180 22.41 9.01 -17.97
C THR A 180 21.71 10.27 -17.43
N ASP A 181 20.48 10.57 -17.82
CA ASP A 181 19.74 11.71 -17.28
C ASP A 181 18.83 11.29 -16.13
N SER A 182 19.27 11.59 -14.90
CA SER A 182 18.54 11.36 -13.65
C SER A 182 17.15 12.01 -13.65
N MET A 183 16.93 13.06 -14.45
CA MET A 183 15.66 13.79 -14.54
C MET A 183 14.53 12.98 -15.18
N VAL A 184 14.84 11.95 -15.96
CA VAL A 184 13.82 11.09 -16.60
C VAL A 184 13.07 10.26 -15.55
N LYS A 185 13.72 9.90 -14.44
CA LYS A 185 13.12 9.08 -13.36
C LYS A 185 12.02 9.81 -12.57
N ASP A 186 12.00 11.14 -12.60
CA ASP A 186 11.00 11.96 -11.90
C ASP A 186 9.86 12.45 -12.81
N THR A 187 9.89 12.08 -14.09
CA THR A 187 8.82 12.40 -15.03
C THR A 187 7.68 11.39 -14.88
N PRO A 188 6.44 11.83 -14.60
CA PRO A 188 5.31 10.91 -14.52
C PRO A 188 4.99 10.32 -15.90
N MET A 189 4.54 9.07 -15.90
CA MET A 189 4.08 8.37 -17.09
C MET A 189 2.85 9.03 -17.70
N LYS A 190 2.80 9.04 -19.03
CA LYS A 190 1.63 9.46 -19.80
C LYS A 190 0.74 8.26 -20.09
N LEU A 191 -0.04 7.88 -19.09
CA LEU A 191 -1.05 6.82 -19.21
C LEU A 191 -2.33 7.38 -19.83
N LYS A 192 -3.02 6.59 -20.66
CA LYS A 192 -4.32 6.94 -21.26
C LYS A 192 -5.34 7.20 -20.16
N ALA A 193 -5.46 6.31 -19.18
CA ALA A 193 -6.38 6.46 -18.06
C ALA A 193 -6.14 7.79 -17.30
N ILE A 194 -4.89 8.17 -17.08
CA ILE A 194 -4.55 9.44 -16.41
C ILE A 194 -4.84 10.65 -17.31
N THR A 195 -4.60 10.52 -18.61
CA THR A 195 -4.89 11.59 -19.60
C THR A 195 -6.39 11.87 -19.67
N ASP A 196 -7.19 10.80 -19.70
CA ASP A 196 -8.65 10.84 -19.78
C ASP A 196 -9.32 11.16 -18.42
N TRP A 197 -8.53 11.33 -17.35
CA TRP A 197 -9.03 11.69 -16.01
C TRP A 197 -9.88 12.96 -16.02
N GLY A 198 -9.65 13.92 -16.92
CA GLY A 198 -10.45 15.14 -16.97
C GLY A 198 -11.89 14.93 -17.45
N SER A 199 -12.10 13.94 -18.32
CA SER A 199 -13.32 13.77 -19.11
C SER A 199 -14.08 12.48 -18.77
N GLN A 200 -13.39 11.44 -18.30
CA GLN A 200 -13.95 10.11 -18.07
C GLN A 200 -14.03 9.76 -16.59
N GLY A 201 -14.90 8.83 -16.22
CA GLY A 201 -15.10 8.34 -14.86
C GLY A 201 -13.95 7.48 -14.30
N ILE A 202 -12.69 7.80 -14.63
CA ILE A 202 -11.50 7.02 -14.31
C ILE A 202 -11.39 6.77 -12.80
N ARG A 203 -10.97 5.55 -12.44
CA ARG A 203 -10.77 5.02 -11.10
C ARG A 203 -9.38 4.40 -10.99
N VAL A 204 -9.01 3.92 -9.80
CA VAL A 204 -7.68 3.34 -9.56
C VAL A 204 -7.43 2.10 -10.42
N TRP A 205 -8.46 1.26 -10.60
CA TRP A 205 -8.33 0.02 -11.35
C TRP A 205 -8.08 0.25 -12.84
N ASP A 206 -8.59 1.33 -13.43
CA ASP A 206 -8.30 1.64 -14.84
C ASP A 206 -6.80 1.89 -15.04
N VAL A 207 -6.20 2.68 -14.14
CA VAL A 207 -4.75 2.96 -14.15
C VAL A 207 -3.94 1.68 -13.93
N VAL A 208 -4.37 0.83 -12.99
CA VAL A 208 -3.69 -0.43 -12.67
C VAL A 208 -3.79 -1.42 -13.82
N SER A 209 -4.96 -1.57 -14.45
CA SER A 209 -5.12 -2.44 -15.62
C SER A 209 -4.24 -2.00 -16.78
N GLU A 210 -4.12 -0.69 -17.03
CA GLU A 210 -3.24 -0.17 -18.06
C GLU A 210 -1.77 -0.49 -17.74
N LEU A 211 -1.32 -0.27 -16.50
CA LEU A 211 0.03 -0.62 -16.08
C LEU A 211 0.33 -2.12 -16.20
N VAL A 212 -0.60 -2.98 -15.78
CA VAL A 212 -0.46 -4.44 -15.93
C VAL A 212 -0.35 -4.83 -17.41
N CYS A 213 -1.25 -4.33 -18.24
CA CYS A 213 -1.27 -4.63 -19.67
C CYS A 213 -0.02 -4.13 -20.42
N LEU A 214 0.60 -3.04 -19.95
CA LEU A 214 1.84 -2.50 -20.49
C LEU A 214 3.08 -3.30 -20.08
N CYS A 215 3.10 -3.84 -18.86
CA CYS A 215 4.30 -4.46 -18.30
C CYS A 215 4.42 -5.95 -18.58
N THR A 216 3.30 -6.65 -18.52
CA THR A 216 3.24 -8.10 -18.58
C THR A 216 3.23 -8.57 -20.03
N VAL A 217 4.16 -9.46 -20.38
CA VAL A 217 4.26 -10.06 -21.72
C VAL A 217 4.02 -11.58 -21.62
N PRO A 218 3.04 -12.14 -22.35
CA PRO A 218 1.99 -11.43 -23.10
C PRO A 218 1.02 -10.68 -22.17
N SER A 219 0.35 -9.65 -22.72
CA SER A 219 -0.64 -8.88 -21.97
C SER A 219 -1.78 -9.79 -21.47
N PRO A 220 -2.11 -9.78 -20.17
CA PRO A 220 -3.05 -10.73 -19.61
C PRO A 220 -4.49 -10.39 -20.03
N SER A 221 -5.27 -11.44 -20.32
CA SER A 221 -6.71 -11.29 -20.61
C SER A 221 -7.54 -10.81 -19.41
N ASN A 222 -7.03 -10.99 -18.19
CA ASN A 222 -7.60 -10.47 -16.96
C ASN A 222 -6.48 -9.87 -16.09
N PRO A 223 -6.32 -8.53 -16.04
CA PRO A 223 -5.27 -7.89 -15.24
C PRO A 223 -5.49 -8.08 -13.73
N PHE A 224 -6.72 -8.41 -13.29
CA PHE A 224 -7.08 -8.66 -11.89
C PHE A 224 -7.22 -10.16 -11.57
N ALA A 225 -6.61 -11.04 -12.38
CA ALA A 225 -6.61 -12.47 -12.09
C ALA A 225 -6.03 -12.75 -10.69
N LEU A 226 -6.64 -13.70 -9.98
CA LEU A 226 -6.26 -14.01 -8.61
C LEU A 226 -5.32 -15.21 -8.56
N ASP A 227 -4.37 -15.19 -7.63
CA ASP A 227 -3.55 -16.35 -7.31
C ASP A 227 -4.34 -17.27 -6.35
N MET A 228 -5.23 -18.07 -6.94
CA MET A 228 -6.06 -19.01 -6.19
C MET A 228 -5.24 -20.06 -5.43
N ARG A 229 -3.99 -20.32 -5.81
CA ARG A 229 -3.10 -21.23 -5.08
C ARG A 229 -2.61 -20.56 -3.80
N TYR A 230 -2.15 -19.32 -3.89
CA TYR A 230 -1.81 -18.51 -2.73
C TYR A 230 -3.00 -18.39 -1.77
N LEU A 231 -4.19 -18.00 -2.25
CA LEU A 231 -5.38 -17.86 -1.40
C LEU A 231 -5.73 -19.17 -0.66
N LYS A 232 -5.65 -20.32 -1.35
CA LYS A 232 -5.89 -21.64 -0.74
C LYS A 232 -4.76 -22.08 0.21
N SER A 233 -3.57 -21.49 0.13
CA SER A 233 -2.47 -21.79 1.04
C SER A 233 -2.56 -21.04 2.37
N LEU A 234 -3.28 -19.90 2.40
CA LEU A 234 -3.40 -19.08 3.60
C LEU A 234 -4.05 -19.84 4.77
N PRO A 235 -3.65 -19.55 6.03
CA PRO A 235 -4.35 -19.99 7.23
C PRO A 235 -5.83 -19.61 7.17
N LEU A 236 -6.69 -20.43 7.78
CA LEU A 236 -8.14 -20.29 7.65
C LEU A 236 -8.69 -18.88 8.00
N PRO A 237 -8.25 -18.22 9.10
CA PRO A 237 -8.71 -16.87 9.42
C PRO A 237 -8.28 -15.83 8.38
N GLU A 238 -7.03 -15.90 7.92
CA GLU A 238 -6.49 -14.99 6.90
C GLU A 238 -7.16 -15.22 5.56
N ARG A 239 -7.34 -16.48 5.15
CA ARG A 239 -8.07 -16.83 3.93
C ARG A 239 -9.48 -16.25 3.93
N PHE A 240 -10.18 -16.31 5.07
CA PHE A 240 -11.52 -15.75 5.19
C PHE A 240 -11.51 -14.23 4.98
N LEU A 241 -10.61 -13.53 5.68
CA LEU A 241 -10.47 -12.07 5.57
C LEU A 241 -10.06 -11.63 4.16
N VAL A 242 -9.00 -12.23 3.60
CA VAL A 242 -8.46 -11.87 2.28
C VAL A 242 -9.48 -12.17 1.19
N SER A 243 -10.15 -13.33 1.22
CA SER A 243 -11.18 -13.64 0.22
C SER A 243 -12.38 -12.69 0.30
N GLY A 244 -12.80 -12.28 1.50
CA GLY A 244 -13.87 -11.29 1.67
C GLY A 244 -13.47 -9.89 1.18
N ALA A 245 -12.25 -9.44 1.50
CA ALA A 245 -11.73 -8.15 1.07
C ALA A 245 -11.59 -8.08 -0.47
N LEU A 246 -11.04 -9.13 -1.08
CA LEU A 246 -10.97 -9.25 -2.54
C LEU A 246 -12.36 -9.28 -3.19
N LEU A 247 -13.33 -9.99 -2.61
CA LEU A 247 -14.70 -9.98 -3.12
C LEU A 247 -15.29 -8.58 -3.11
N ASN A 248 -15.17 -7.86 -2.00
CA ASN A 248 -15.67 -6.49 -1.89
C ASN A 248 -15.04 -5.57 -2.95
N PHE A 249 -13.74 -5.71 -3.20
CA PHE A 249 -13.06 -4.95 -4.26
C PHE A 249 -13.58 -5.32 -5.66
N LEU A 250 -13.68 -6.62 -5.99
CA LEU A 250 -14.16 -7.07 -7.30
C LEU A 250 -15.65 -6.75 -7.53
N GLU A 251 -16.48 -6.77 -6.48
CA GLU A 251 -17.88 -6.33 -6.54
C GLU A 251 -17.95 -4.82 -6.77
N THR A 252 -17.11 -4.03 -6.11
CA THR A 252 -16.98 -2.58 -6.35
C THR A 252 -16.56 -2.32 -7.81
N TYR A 253 -15.58 -3.06 -8.33
CA TYR A 253 -15.20 -3.02 -9.73
C TYR A 253 -16.36 -3.39 -10.67
N ALA A 254 -17.12 -4.45 -10.37
CA ALA A 254 -18.25 -4.85 -11.21
C ALA A 254 -19.39 -3.80 -11.25
N VAL A 255 -19.55 -3.01 -10.19
CA VAL A 255 -20.56 -1.95 -10.14
C VAL A 255 -20.11 -0.68 -10.87
N TYR A 256 -18.86 -0.27 -10.67
CA TYR A 256 -18.37 1.03 -11.13
C TYR A 256 -17.39 0.99 -12.30
N GLY A 257 -16.90 -0.20 -12.66
CA GLY A 257 -15.97 -0.42 -13.76
C GLY A 257 -16.64 -0.25 -15.12
N ASN A 258 -15.82 0.05 -16.13
CA ASN A 258 -16.27 0.16 -17.50
C ASN A 258 -16.59 -1.24 -18.06
N ARG A 259 -17.85 -1.46 -18.46
CA ARG A 259 -18.33 -2.75 -18.99
C ARG A 259 -17.85 -3.03 -20.41
N ASP A 260 -17.42 -2.00 -21.12
CA ASP A 260 -16.91 -2.14 -22.48
C ASP A 260 -15.44 -2.63 -22.51
N GLU A 261 -14.79 -2.72 -21.35
CA GLU A 261 -13.44 -3.28 -21.23
C GLU A 261 -13.44 -4.78 -21.50
N LEU A 262 -12.53 -5.24 -22.36
CA LEU A 262 -12.42 -6.64 -22.79
C LEU A 262 -12.23 -7.62 -21.62
N HIS A 263 -11.66 -7.15 -20.51
CA HIS A 263 -11.39 -7.97 -19.33
C HIS A 263 -12.55 -7.99 -18.33
N TYR A 264 -13.59 -7.16 -18.49
CA TYR A 264 -14.70 -7.04 -17.55
C TYR A 264 -15.37 -8.39 -17.29
N ASP A 265 -15.76 -9.11 -18.35
CA ASP A 265 -16.39 -10.43 -18.22
C ASP A 265 -15.47 -11.45 -17.54
N LYS A 266 -14.16 -11.35 -17.77
CA LYS A 266 -13.18 -12.24 -17.13
C LYS A 266 -13.07 -11.98 -15.63
N VAL A 267 -13.15 -10.71 -15.20
CA VAL A 267 -13.19 -10.35 -13.77
C VAL A 267 -14.47 -10.87 -13.11
N VAL A 268 -15.62 -10.75 -13.78
CA VAL A 268 -16.91 -11.24 -13.27
C VAL A 268 -16.92 -12.76 -13.15
N GLU A 269 -16.33 -13.48 -14.11
CA GLU A 269 -16.12 -14.94 -14.03
C GLU A 269 -15.23 -15.32 -12.84
N GLU A 270 -14.10 -14.62 -12.65
CA GLU A 270 -13.16 -14.87 -11.55
C GLU A 270 -13.84 -14.71 -10.18
N MET A 271 -14.70 -13.71 -10.04
CA MET A 271 -15.47 -13.45 -8.83
C MET A 271 -16.34 -14.64 -8.40
N LYS A 272 -16.84 -15.46 -9.35
CA LYS A 272 -17.62 -16.68 -9.02
C LYS A 272 -16.76 -17.70 -8.28
N SER A 273 -15.52 -17.89 -8.73
CA SER A 273 -14.57 -18.81 -8.10
C SER A 273 -14.15 -18.32 -6.71
N LEU A 274 -13.91 -17.02 -6.57
CA LEU A 274 -13.59 -16.41 -5.28
C LEU A 274 -14.77 -16.51 -4.30
N ARG A 275 -16.01 -16.29 -4.76
CA ARG A 275 -17.22 -16.40 -3.93
C ARG A 275 -17.39 -17.81 -3.37
N ARG A 276 -17.18 -18.83 -4.19
CA ARG A 276 -17.19 -20.24 -3.73
C ARG A 276 -16.13 -20.47 -2.65
N LEU A 277 -14.91 -19.98 -2.85
CA LEU A 277 -13.84 -20.10 -1.86
C LEU A 277 -14.21 -19.41 -0.54
N HIS A 278 -14.74 -18.19 -0.59
CA HIS A 278 -15.12 -17.43 0.60
C HIS A 278 -16.22 -18.12 1.41
N VAL A 279 -17.29 -18.59 0.75
CA VAL A 279 -18.40 -19.30 1.41
C VAL A 279 -17.94 -20.62 2.03
N GLN A 280 -17.09 -21.37 1.32
CA GLN A 280 -16.48 -22.58 1.87
C GLN A 280 -15.64 -22.25 3.12
N THR A 281 -14.79 -21.22 3.02
CA THR A 281 -13.90 -20.79 4.12
C THR A 281 -14.72 -20.32 5.32
N LEU A 282 -15.78 -19.53 5.11
CA LEU A 282 -16.71 -19.10 6.16
C LEU A 282 -17.32 -20.29 6.90
N SER A 283 -17.78 -21.29 6.15
CA SER A 283 -18.35 -22.51 6.72
C SER A 283 -17.33 -23.27 7.58
N GLU A 284 -16.07 -23.33 7.15
CA GLU A 284 -14.98 -23.96 7.91
C GLU A 284 -14.61 -23.16 9.16
N VAL A 285 -14.63 -21.83 9.10
CA VAL A 285 -14.38 -20.96 10.27
C VAL A 285 -15.48 -21.15 11.31
N GLN A 286 -16.75 -21.18 10.90
CA GLN A 286 -17.89 -21.38 11.79
C GLN A 286 -17.90 -22.77 12.45
N ARG A 287 -17.38 -23.79 11.76
CA ARG A 287 -17.24 -25.16 12.31
C ARG A 287 -16.10 -25.31 13.31
N ARG A 288 -15.32 -24.26 13.62
CA ARG A 288 -14.41 -24.24 14.76
C ARG A 288 -15.11 -23.56 15.95
N PRO A 289 -16.04 -24.23 16.66
CA PRO A 289 -16.43 -23.75 17.96
C PRO A 289 -15.18 -23.74 18.83
N GLY A 290 -15.00 -22.68 19.62
CA GLY A 290 -13.88 -22.52 20.51
C GLY A 290 -13.55 -23.82 21.21
N ARG A 291 -12.27 -24.20 21.20
CA ARG A 291 -11.72 -25.25 22.06
C ARG A 291 -11.83 -24.75 23.50
N SER A 292 -13.04 -24.66 24.00
CA SER A 292 -13.34 -24.60 25.42
C SER A 292 -12.90 -25.95 25.95
N THR A 293 -11.75 -25.92 26.61
CA THR A 293 -11.25 -26.89 27.56
C THR A 293 -12.41 -27.46 28.36
N ARG A 294 -12.94 -28.61 27.92
CA ARG A 294 -13.54 -29.55 28.87
C ARG A 294 -12.35 -30.09 29.67
N PRO A 295 -12.23 -29.80 30.98
CA PRO A 295 -11.26 -30.52 31.78
C PRO A 295 -11.62 -32.00 31.67
N ALA A 296 -10.64 -32.81 31.30
CA ALA A 296 -10.76 -34.26 31.36
C ALA A 296 -11.06 -34.61 32.82
N SER A 297 -12.25 -35.16 33.07
CA SER A 297 -12.55 -35.80 34.35
C SER A 297 -11.52 -36.92 34.54
N PRO A 298 -10.79 -36.97 35.66
CA PRO A 298 -9.92 -38.10 35.93
C PRO A 298 -10.78 -39.34 36.12
N VAL A 299 -10.45 -40.38 35.37
CA VAL A 299 -10.88 -41.76 35.61
C VAL A 299 -10.28 -42.18 36.94
N SER A 300 -11.09 -42.23 37.99
CA SER A 300 -10.78 -42.99 39.21
C SER A 300 -11.13 -44.45 38.96
N GLY A 301 -10.11 -45.24 38.62
CA GLY A 301 -10.12 -46.68 38.79
C GLY A 301 -9.57 -47.06 40.17
N GLU A 302 -9.76 -48.34 40.51
CA GLU A 302 -9.36 -49.07 41.74
C GLU A 302 -10.31 -48.90 42.93
N SER A 303 -10.66 -49.90 43.73
CA SER A 303 -10.73 -51.37 43.68
C SER A 303 -11.07 -51.78 45.11
N SER A 304 -12.16 -52.49 45.37
CA SER A 304 -12.41 -53.21 46.63
C SER A 304 -13.42 -54.32 46.28
N GLU A 305 -12.96 -55.56 46.10
CA GLU A 305 -12.71 -56.57 47.13
C GLU A 305 -14.00 -57.22 47.66
N GLU A 306 -14.11 -58.50 47.31
CA GLU A 306 -14.50 -59.65 48.13
C GLU A 306 -15.92 -59.81 48.72
N GLU A 307 -16.40 -61.05 48.51
CA GLU A 307 -17.55 -61.80 49.07
C GLU A 307 -18.95 -61.62 48.48
#